data_AF-A0A249SY13-F1
#
_entry.id   AF-A0A249SY13-F1
#
_cell.length_a   1.000
_cell.length_b   1.000
_cell.length_c   1.000
_cell.angle_alpha   90.00
_cell.angle_beta   90.00
_cell.angle_gamma   90.00
#
_symmetry.space_group_name_H-M   'P 1'
#
loop_
_entity.id
_entity.type
_entity.pdbx_description
1 polymer ?
#
loop_
_entity_poly.entity_id
_entity_poly.type
_entity_poly.pdbx_seq_one_letter_code
_entity_poly.pdbx_strand_id
1 'polypeptide(L)'
;MYANTLQQLAAILQTRHNFTEEPGLLYGHTGMSLFLFYYAAQTGNKTAGDTAQELLLSAYKEAVKKDKRDVRHDIPGIGWFFSHLVRYRLIEIDADELLDSVDTFVFDGIQHRFSHVLGAGGLLSKGSYLVARYHSTTSGYKKVMISEVIASVVDEIKTKFRQGWPDTIGKTYDRYYSNSPLVAWQHKTNSIAAVFYFLTTVTPLQIYLPIVRRLMEETAGYLRNLCLREYPITAGQDATRSSYTSLLRIYHALHTGGNNYLGDLDETLITKLEQLPPADKNTAPALKGSYQPAMLYKLLSMMAIRQPDSNQWKELAIAVQEQQLLQIRKQLPTVPNLGLQQGIAGTGLVLLEALTAQPIPWEDVLLLQGD
;
A
#
# COMPACT_ATOMS: atom_id res chain seq x y z
N MET A 1 15.31 16.55 15.75
CA MET A 1 15.83 16.48 14.37
C MET A 1 14.74 16.17 13.34
N TYR A 2 13.96 15.11 13.55
CA TYR A 2 12.89 14.66 12.64
C TYR A 2 11.70 15.64 12.50
N ALA A 3 11.28 16.32 13.57
CA ALA A 3 10.19 17.30 13.53
C ALA A 3 10.43 18.46 12.55
N ASN A 4 11.65 18.99 12.49
CA ASN A 4 12.03 20.03 11.52
C ASN A 4 11.97 19.49 10.07
N THR A 5 12.41 18.25 9.85
CA THR A 5 12.29 17.65 8.51
C THR A 5 10.83 17.47 8.10
N LEU A 6 9.95 17.02 8.99
CA LEU A 6 8.51 16.90 8.69
C LEU A 6 7.87 18.24 8.32
N GLN A 7 8.22 19.30 9.05
CA GLN A 7 7.78 20.66 8.73
C GLN A 7 8.27 21.12 7.35
N GLN A 8 9.53 20.82 7.00
CA GLN A 8 10.07 21.12 5.67
C GLN A 8 9.34 20.34 4.57
N LEU A 9 9.08 19.05 4.78
CA LEU A 9 8.34 18.22 3.82
C LEU A 9 6.92 18.74 3.60
N ALA A 10 6.20 19.08 4.67
CA ALA A 10 4.89 19.69 4.59
C ALA A 10 4.93 21.02 3.82
N ALA A 11 5.89 21.90 4.14
CA ALA A 11 6.06 23.18 3.45
C ALA A 11 6.36 23.02 1.94
N ILE A 12 7.16 22.02 1.54
CA ILE A 12 7.41 21.72 0.13
C ILE A 12 6.11 21.30 -0.56
N LEU A 13 5.35 20.38 0.04
CA LEU A 13 4.11 19.91 -0.56
C LEU A 13 3.09 21.06 -0.68
N GLN A 14 2.99 21.91 0.34
CA GLN A 14 2.14 23.10 0.31
C GLN A 14 2.53 24.10 -0.77
N THR A 15 3.82 24.31 -1.01
CA THR A 15 4.28 25.34 -1.96
C THR A 15 4.46 24.82 -3.39
N ARG A 16 4.65 23.51 -3.57
CA ARG A 16 4.97 22.90 -4.88
C ARG A 16 3.93 21.90 -5.38
N HIS A 17 2.78 21.75 -4.72
CA HIS A 17 1.75 20.80 -5.15
C HIS A 17 1.32 20.94 -6.62
N ASN A 18 1.36 22.15 -7.16
CA ASN A 18 1.03 22.43 -8.56
C ASN A 18 2.07 21.93 -9.58
N PHE A 19 3.17 21.31 -9.14
CA PHE A 19 4.17 20.71 -10.05
C PHE A 19 3.73 19.33 -10.57
N THR A 20 2.65 18.78 -10.03
CA THR A 20 1.94 17.63 -10.58
C THR A 20 0.47 18.01 -10.71
N GLU A 21 -0.17 17.57 -11.79
CA GLU A 21 -1.63 17.62 -11.95
C GLU A 21 -2.25 16.23 -11.77
N GLU A 22 -1.46 15.22 -11.41
CA GLU A 22 -1.96 13.86 -11.26
C GLU A 22 -2.89 13.79 -10.05
N PRO A 23 -4.13 13.28 -10.19
CA PRO A 23 -5.08 13.17 -9.09
C PRO A 23 -4.84 11.93 -8.22
N GLY A 24 -4.11 10.92 -8.73
CA GLY A 24 -4.02 9.60 -8.14
C GLY A 24 -3.43 9.52 -6.72
N LEU A 25 -3.77 8.45 -6.02
CA LEU A 25 -3.27 8.18 -4.66
C LEU A 25 -1.77 7.89 -4.64
N LEU A 26 -1.27 7.20 -5.66
CA LEU A 26 0.12 6.74 -5.67
C LEU A 26 1.10 7.83 -6.12
N TYR A 27 0.74 8.60 -7.14
CA TYR A 27 1.67 9.54 -7.77
C TYR A 27 1.22 11.01 -7.68
N GLY A 28 -0.02 11.24 -7.23
CA GLY A 28 -0.69 12.52 -7.35
C GLY A 28 -1.10 13.19 -6.04
N HIS A 29 -1.98 14.18 -6.19
CA HIS A 29 -2.52 15.03 -5.12
C HIS A 29 -3.17 14.25 -3.99
N THR A 30 -3.84 13.13 -4.28
CA THR A 30 -4.46 12.29 -3.25
C THR A 30 -3.40 11.72 -2.31
N GLY A 31 -2.27 11.22 -2.85
CA GLY A 31 -1.15 10.73 -2.04
C GLY A 31 -0.49 11.80 -1.18
N MET A 32 -0.36 13.00 -1.74
CA MET A 32 0.16 14.16 -1.01
C MET A 32 -0.76 14.56 0.15
N SER A 33 -2.07 14.60 -0.12
CA SER A 33 -3.07 14.95 0.88
C SER A 33 -3.10 13.95 2.04
N LEU A 34 -2.88 12.65 1.79
CA LEU A 34 -2.77 11.62 2.85
C LEU A 34 -1.73 12.00 3.91
N PHE A 35 -0.52 12.37 3.47
CA PHE A 35 0.51 12.84 4.39
C PHE A 35 0.08 14.12 5.13
N LEU A 36 -0.42 15.12 4.41
CA LEU A 36 -0.76 16.42 4.98
C LEU A 36 -1.91 16.32 5.99
N PHE A 37 -2.92 15.47 5.76
CA PHE A 37 -4.01 15.21 6.71
C PHE A 37 -3.48 14.67 8.04
N TYR A 38 -2.65 13.64 8.00
CA TYR A 38 -2.06 13.09 9.22
C TYR A 38 -1.10 14.05 9.89
N TYR A 39 -0.28 14.77 9.11
CA TYR A 39 0.62 15.78 9.65
C TYR A 39 -0.17 16.88 10.38
N ALA A 40 -1.26 17.38 9.78
CA ALA A 40 -2.14 18.38 10.39
C ALA A 40 -2.79 17.84 11.67
N ALA A 41 -3.30 16.61 11.65
CA ALA A 41 -3.92 15.98 12.82
C ALA A 41 -2.96 15.84 14.01
N GLN A 42 -1.69 15.52 13.74
CA GLN A 42 -0.67 15.33 14.79
C GLN A 42 -0.07 16.64 15.30
N THR A 43 -0.03 17.69 14.46
CA THR A 43 0.65 18.95 14.79
C THR A 43 -0.28 20.12 15.07
N GLY A 44 -1.57 20.01 14.73
CA GLY A 44 -2.52 21.12 14.74
C GLY A 44 -2.27 22.16 13.62
N ASN A 45 -1.45 21.84 12.62
CA ASN A 45 -1.14 22.76 11.53
C ASN A 45 -2.33 22.93 10.58
N LYS A 46 -3.10 24.01 10.79
CA LYS A 46 -4.29 24.35 10.00
C LYS A 46 -4.01 24.50 8.52
N THR A 47 -2.95 25.23 8.15
CA THR A 47 -2.57 25.43 6.75
C THR A 47 -2.29 24.10 6.03
N ALA A 48 -1.68 23.13 6.71
CA ALA A 48 -1.48 21.81 6.14
C ALA A 48 -2.80 21.06 5.94
N GLY A 49 -3.72 21.18 6.88
CA GLY A 49 -5.08 20.64 6.77
C GLY A 49 -5.86 21.24 5.61
N ASP A 50 -5.85 22.57 5.49
CA ASP A 50 -6.54 23.31 4.42
C ASP A 50 -6.01 22.88 3.04
N THR A 51 -4.68 22.85 2.87
CA THR A 51 -4.06 22.34 1.64
C THR A 51 -4.42 20.88 1.37
N ALA A 52 -4.42 20.02 2.39
CA ALA A 52 -4.77 18.60 2.21
C ALA A 52 -6.19 18.44 1.67
N GLN A 53 -7.14 19.21 2.23
CA GLN A 53 -8.53 19.22 1.81
C GLN A 53 -8.69 19.75 0.38
N GLU A 54 -8.03 20.85 0.03
CA GLU A 54 -8.04 21.41 -1.32
C GLU A 54 -7.55 20.40 -2.37
N LEU A 55 -6.40 19.75 -2.11
CA LEU A 55 -5.83 18.75 -3.00
C LEU A 55 -6.75 17.55 -3.21
N LEU A 56 -7.30 17.01 -2.12
CA LEU A 56 -8.18 15.85 -2.21
C LEU A 56 -9.49 16.17 -2.94
N LEU A 57 -10.11 17.32 -2.65
CA LEU A 57 -11.33 17.74 -3.33
C LEU A 57 -11.08 18.04 -4.80
N SER A 58 -9.93 18.60 -5.15
CA SER A 58 -9.53 18.82 -6.54
C SER A 58 -9.39 17.48 -7.29
N ALA A 59 -8.64 16.54 -6.72
CA ALA A 59 -8.44 15.21 -7.28
C ALA A 59 -9.77 14.46 -7.47
N TYR A 60 -10.67 14.54 -6.49
CA TYR A 60 -12.01 13.98 -6.58
C TYR A 60 -12.83 14.59 -7.72
N LYS A 61 -12.90 15.92 -7.77
CA LYS A 61 -13.63 16.64 -8.83
C LYS A 61 -13.09 16.32 -10.21
N GLU A 62 -11.80 16.07 -10.33
CA GLU A 62 -11.20 15.63 -11.58
C GLU A 62 -11.56 14.19 -11.94
N ALA A 63 -11.47 13.27 -10.98
CA ALA A 63 -11.70 11.86 -11.20
C ALA A 63 -13.16 11.54 -11.57
N VAL A 64 -14.13 12.29 -11.04
CA VAL A 64 -15.56 12.10 -11.35
C VAL A 64 -16.02 12.80 -12.64
N LYS A 65 -15.16 13.58 -13.31
CA LYS A 65 -15.49 14.16 -14.63
C LYS A 65 -15.63 13.05 -15.67
N LYS A 66 -16.82 12.96 -16.29
CA LYS A 66 -17.22 11.87 -17.20
C LYS A 66 -16.25 11.62 -18.37
N ASP A 67 -15.57 12.66 -18.85
CA ASP A 67 -14.79 12.61 -20.10
C ASP A 67 -13.33 12.14 -19.95
N LYS A 68 -12.79 12.06 -18.73
CA LYS A 68 -11.39 11.64 -18.51
C LYS A 68 -11.29 10.14 -18.31
N ARG A 69 -11.19 9.37 -19.41
CA ARG A 69 -10.96 7.91 -19.33
C ARG A 69 -9.67 7.56 -18.60
N ASP A 70 -8.64 8.39 -18.77
CA ASP A 70 -7.29 8.11 -18.25
C ASP A 70 -7.21 8.16 -16.72
N VAL A 71 -8.10 8.88 -16.04
CA VAL A 71 -8.11 9.02 -14.57
C VAL A 71 -8.99 7.97 -13.88
N ARG A 72 -9.78 7.20 -14.63
CA ARG A 72 -10.76 6.25 -14.05
C ARG A 72 -10.14 5.15 -13.19
N HIS A 73 -8.86 4.85 -13.39
CA HIS A 73 -8.13 3.88 -12.58
C HIS A 73 -7.84 4.39 -11.15
N ASP A 74 -7.83 5.71 -10.94
CA ASP A 74 -7.59 6.32 -9.62
C ASP A 74 -8.85 6.45 -8.77
N ILE A 75 -10.04 6.40 -9.38
CA ILE A 75 -11.33 6.60 -8.70
C ILE A 75 -11.46 5.76 -7.42
N PRO A 76 -11.18 4.43 -7.43
CA PRO A 76 -11.31 3.63 -6.21
C PRO A 76 -10.31 4.05 -5.12
N GLY A 77 -9.09 4.45 -5.50
CA GLY A 77 -8.07 4.92 -4.53
C GLY A 77 -8.47 6.24 -3.87
N ILE A 78 -9.05 7.16 -4.64
CA ILE A 78 -9.57 8.44 -4.12
C ILE A 78 -10.77 8.19 -3.20
N GLY A 79 -11.72 7.35 -3.62
CA GLY A 79 -12.88 6.98 -2.80
C GLY A 79 -12.51 6.24 -1.52
N TRP A 80 -11.49 5.36 -1.60
CA TRP A 80 -10.92 4.69 -0.43
C TRP A 80 -10.41 5.73 0.55
N PHE A 81 -9.71 6.76 0.08
CA PHE A 81 -9.13 7.75 0.97
C PHE A 81 -10.18 8.60 1.70
N PHE A 82 -11.29 8.99 1.07
CA PHE A 82 -12.40 9.61 1.81
C PHE A 82 -12.99 8.69 2.88
N SER A 83 -13.24 7.43 2.52
CA SER A 83 -13.77 6.45 3.48
C SER A 83 -12.81 6.23 4.65
N HIS A 84 -11.51 6.25 4.36
CA HIS A 84 -10.44 6.18 5.34
C HIS A 84 -10.47 7.37 6.30
N LEU A 85 -10.52 8.61 5.78
CA LEU A 85 -10.58 9.81 6.60
C LEU A 85 -11.81 9.83 7.53
N VAL A 86 -12.98 9.41 7.02
CA VAL A 86 -14.21 9.31 7.82
C VAL A 86 -14.08 8.23 8.90
N ARG A 87 -13.60 7.03 8.53
CA ARG A 87 -13.44 5.90 9.46
C ARG A 87 -12.56 6.26 10.66
N TYR A 88 -11.46 6.99 10.42
CA TYR A 88 -10.52 7.40 11.45
C TYR A 88 -10.80 8.79 12.04
N ARG A 89 -11.99 9.36 11.77
CA ARG A 89 -12.46 10.65 12.32
C ARG A 89 -11.50 11.82 12.05
N LEU A 90 -10.83 11.78 10.90
CA LEU A 90 -9.97 12.88 10.42
C LEU A 90 -10.79 13.97 9.73
N ILE A 91 -11.97 13.62 9.23
CA ILE A 91 -12.97 14.53 8.68
C ILE A 91 -14.37 14.11 9.13
N GLU A 92 -15.31 15.05 9.11
CA GLU A 92 -16.73 14.81 9.37
C GLU A 92 -17.53 15.27 8.14
N ILE A 93 -17.93 14.31 7.30
CA ILE A 93 -18.67 14.55 6.06
C ILE A 93 -19.75 13.48 5.87
N ASP A 94 -20.77 13.77 5.07
CA ASP A 94 -21.68 12.74 4.57
C ASP A 94 -20.99 11.93 3.46
N ALA A 95 -20.40 10.80 3.86
CA ALA A 95 -19.74 9.89 2.93
C ALA A 95 -20.73 9.20 1.98
N ASP A 96 -21.99 9.05 2.37
CA ASP A 96 -22.99 8.36 1.57
C ASP A 96 -23.44 9.21 0.38
N GLU A 97 -23.55 10.53 0.58
CA GLU A 97 -23.77 11.51 -0.48
C GLU A 97 -22.52 11.70 -1.35
N LEU A 98 -21.36 11.97 -0.74
CA LEU A 98 -20.14 12.30 -1.48
C LEU A 98 -19.67 11.15 -2.38
N LEU A 99 -19.77 9.90 -1.91
CA LEU A 99 -19.19 8.75 -2.61
C LEU A 99 -20.17 8.02 -3.52
N ASP A 100 -21.40 8.50 -3.71
CA ASP A 100 -22.42 7.78 -4.48
C ASP A 100 -22.02 7.53 -5.96
N SER A 101 -21.35 8.51 -6.58
CA SER A 101 -20.82 8.39 -7.94
C SER A 101 -19.67 7.36 -8.03
N VAL A 102 -18.88 7.25 -6.96
CA VAL A 102 -17.79 6.28 -6.84
C VAL A 102 -18.35 4.89 -6.58
N ASP A 103 -19.34 4.76 -5.69
CA ASP A 103 -20.09 3.53 -5.40
C ASP A 103 -20.61 2.95 -6.73
N THR A 104 -21.31 3.78 -7.51
CA THR A 104 -21.84 3.41 -8.84
C THR A 104 -20.75 2.95 -9.81
N PHE A 105 -19.67 3.74 -9.95
CA PHE A 105 -18.56 3.38 -10.84
C PHE A 105 -17.91 2.04 -10.47
N VAL A 106 -17.73 1.77 -9.17
CA VAL A 106 -17.13 0.54 -8.69
C VAL A 106 -18.07 -0.66 -8.87
N PHE A 107 -19.36 -0.51 -8.56
CA PHE A 107 -20.35 -1.56 -8.74
C PHE A 107 -20.46 -1.98 -10.21
N ASP A 108 -20.66 -1.02 -11.12
CA ASP A 108 -20.70 -1.28 -12.56
C ASP A 108 -19.40 -1.95 -13.05
N GLY A 109 -18.28 -1.45 -12.54
CA GLY A 109 -16.94 -1.93 -12.86
C GLY A 109 -16.61 -3.32 -12.32
N ILE A 110 -17.42 -3.90 -11.42
CA ILE A 110 -17.30 -5.28 -10.94
C ILE A 110 -18.34 -6.17 -11.60
N GLN A 111 -19.60 -5.70 -11.70
CA GLN A 111 -20.71 -6.50 -12.21
C GLN A 111 -20.66 -6.74 -13.72
N HIS A 112 -20.13 -5.79 -14.50
CA HIS A 112 -20.18 -5.88 -15.97
C HIS A 112 -18.86 -6.29 -16.63
N ARG A 113 -17.71 -6.03 -15.98
CA ARG A 113 -16.38 -6.33 -16.52
C ARG A 113 -15.36 -6.54 -15.40
N PHE A 114 -15.12 -7.79 -15.00
CA PHE A 114 -14.00 -8.07 -14.13
C PHE A 114 -12.68 -7.63 -14.78
N SER A 115 -11.90 -6.83 -14.06
CA SER A 115 -10.57 -6.45 -14.51
C SER A 115 -9.68 -7.68 -14.59
N HIS A 116 -8.92 -7.82 -15.67
CA HIS A 116 -7.83 -8.80 -15.74
C HIS A 116 -6.67 -8.43 -14.81
N VAL A 117 -6.58 -7.15 -14.43
CA VAL A 117 -5.60 -6.60 -13.49
C VAL A 117 -6.18 -6.71 -12.08
N LEU A 118 -5.48 -7.41 -11.19
CA LEU A 118 -5.83 -7.46 -9.77
C LEU A 118 -5.37 -6.21 -9.02
N GLY A 119 -4.41 -5.50 -9.59
CA GLY A 119 -3.67 -4.39 -9.02
C GLY A 119 -4.29 -3.00 -8.88
N ALA A 120 -3.46 -1.98 -9.01
CA ALA A 120 -3.85 -0.56 -9.00
C ALA A 120 -4.94 -0.28 -10.04
N GLY A 121 -6.06 0.32 -9.60
CA GLY A 121 -7.27 0.50 -10.42
C GLY A 121 -8.00 -0.79 -10.83
N GLY A 122 -7.44 -1.94 -10.45
CA GLY A 122 -7.94 -3.28 -10.71
C GLY A 122 -8.89 -3.81 -9.62
N LEU A 123 -9.03 -5.14 -9.58
CA LEU A 123 -10.00 -5.81 -8.71
C LEU A 123 -9.73 -5.57 -7.21
N LEU A 124 -8.48 -5.63 -6.75
CA LEU A 124 -8.15 -5.42 -5.34
C LEU A 124 -8.30 -3.95 -4.95
N SER A 125 -8.01 -3.02 -5.87
CA SER A 125 -8.22 -1.59 -5.63
C SER A 125 -9.71 -1.29 -5.39
N LYS A 126 -10.59 -1.83 -6.24
CA LYS A 126 -12.04 -1.75 -6.07
C LYS A 126 -12.52 -2.47 -4.81
N GLY A 127 -12.03 -3.69 -4.55
CA GLY A 127 -12.38 -4.45 -3.34
C GLY A 127 -11.97 -3.73 -2.05
N SER A 128 -10.79 -3.13 -2.02
CA SER A 128 -10.28 -2.39 -0.85
C SER A 128 -11.10 -1.13 -0.59
N TYR A 129 -11.51 -0.43 -1.64
CA TYR A 129 -12.49 0.65 -1.52
C TYR A 129 -13.79 0.16 -0.89
N LEU A 130 -14.35 -0.96 -1.35
CA LEU A 130 -15.59 -1.52 -0.80
C LEU A 130 -15.47 -1.91 0.68
N VAL A 131 -14.33 -2.48 1.10
CA VAL A 131 -14.07 -2.78 2.52
C VAL A 131 -14.02 -1.49 3.34
N ALA A 132 -13.30 -0.46 2.88
CA ALA A 132 -13.27 0.83 3.57
C ALA A 132 -14.68 1.47 3.61
N ARG A 133 -15.43 1.34 2.52
CA ARG A 133 -16.78 1.87 2.37
C ARG A 133 -17.79 1.19 3.29
N TYR A 134 -17.66 -0.13 3.50
CA TYR A 134 -18.49 -0.88 4.45
C TYR A 134 -18.37 -0.32 5.87
N HIS A 135 -17.17 0.12 6.26
CA HIS A 135 -16.93 0.74 7.55
C HIS A 135 -17.41 2.20 7.64
N SER A 136 -17.37 2.96 6.54
CA SER A 136 -17.69 4.39 6.53
C SER A 136 -19.17 4.70 6.27
N THR A 137 -19.92 3.78 5.65
CA THR A 137 -21.35 4.00 5.36
C THR A 137 -22.24 3.87 6.60
N THR A 138 -23.21 4.77 6.70
CA THR A 138 -24.25 4.72 7.74
C THR A 138 -25.53 4.03 7.24
N SER A 139 -25.74 3.96 5.91
CA SER A 139 -26.86 3.28 5.29
C SER A 139 -26.79 1.75 5.40
N GLY A 140 -27.78 1.15 6.08
CA GLY A 140 -27.92 -0.30 6.16
C GLY A 140 -28.14 -0.96 4.79
N TYR A 141 -28.86 -0.30 3.89
CA TYR A 141 -29.04 -0.76 2.51
C TYR A 141 -27.71 -0.81 1.75
N LYS A 142 -26.90 0.25 1.82
CA LYS A 142 -25.58 0.27 1.16
C LYS A 142 -24.67 -0.82 1.73
N LYS A 143 -24.72 -1.12 3.04
CA LYS A 143 -23.95 -2.24 3.63
C LYS A 143 -24.28 -3.60 3.00
N VAL A 144 -25.56 -3.88 2.76
CA VAL A 144 -25.99 -5.13 2.11
C VAL A 144 -25.45 -5.18 0.68
N MET A 145 -25.65 -4.13 -0.11
CA MET A 145 -25.14 -4.03 -1.49
C MET A 145 -23.62 -4.21 -1.56
N ILE A 146 -22.88 -3.50 -0.71
CA ILE A 146 -21.41 -3.62 -0.62
C ILE A 146 -21.00 -5.05 -0.27
N SER A 147 -21.73 -5.72 0.61
CA SER A 147 -21.42 -7.09 1.02
C SER A 147 -21.55 -8.09 -0.13
N GLU A 148 -22.60 -7.96 -0.94
CA GLU A 148 -22.81 -8.79 -2.14
C GLU A 148 -21.70 -8.59 -3.17
N VAL A 149 -21.28 -7.34 -3.37
CA VAL A 149 -20.21 -7.01 -4.32
C VAL A 149 -18.85 -7.49 -3.79
N ILE A 150 -18.56 -7.38 -2.49
CA ILE A 150 -17.35 -7.98 -1.88
C ILE A 150 -17.34 -9.50 -2.08
N ALA A 151 -18.47 -10.18 -1.88
CA ALA A 151 -18.57 -11.62 -2.12
C ALA A 151 -18.26 -11.97 -3.60
N SER A 152 -18.71 -11.14 -4.54
CA SER A 152 -18.42 -11.28 -5.97
C SER A 152 -16.91 -11.10 -6.27
N VAL A 153 -16.26 -10.14 -5.62
CA VAL A 153 -14.79 -9.96 -5.71
C VAL A 153 -14.05 -11.20 -5.21
N VAL A 154 -14.47 -11.75 -4.06
CA VAL A 154 -13.86 -12.96 -3.48
C VAL A 154 -14.04 -14.17 -4.40
N ASP A 155 -15.21 -14.33 -5.02
CA ASP A 155 -15.45 -15.44 -5.95
C ASP A 155 -14.65 -15.31 -7.25
N GLU A 156 -14.44 -14.09 -7.75
CA GLU A 156 -13.55 -13.85 -8.88
C GLU A 156 -12.09 -14.18 -8.54
N ILE A 157 -11.60 -13.76 -7.36
CA ILE A 157 -10.25 -14.15 -6.88
C ILE A 157 -10.12 -15.67 -6.86
N LYS A 158 -11.09 -16.37 -6.26
CA LYS A 158 -11.13 -17.84 -6.23
C LYS A 158 -11.10 -18.45 -7.62
N THR A 159 -11.86 -17.89 -8.56
CA THR A 159 -11.90 -18.36 -9.95
C THR A 159 -10.53 -18.21 -10.61
N LYS A 160 -9.89 -17.04 -10.47
CA LYS A 160 -8.53 -16.81 -10.97
C LYS A 160 -7.50 -17.76 -10.35
N PHE A 161 -7.57 -18.01 -9.04
CA PHE A 161 -6.68 -18.95 -8.36
C PHE A 161 -6.82 -20.37 -8.93
N ARG A 162 -8.05 -20.85 -9.13
CA ARG A 162 -8.31 -22.16 -9.75
C ARG A 162 -7.81 -22.28 -11.18
N GLN A 163 -7.78 -21.17 -11.91
CA GLN A 163 -7.24 -21.10 -13.28
C GLN A 163 -5.70 -21.04 -13.31
N GLY A 164 -5.01 -21.11 -12.18
CA GLY A 164 -3.55 -21.04 -12.12
C GLY A 164 -3.01 -19.62 -12.33
N TRP A 165 -3.77 -18.59 -11.94
CA TRP A 165 -3.34 -17.20 -12.00
C TRP A 165 -1.95 -16.95 -11.36
N PRO A 166 -1.62 -17.48 -10.16
CA PRO A 166 -0.31 -17.29 -9.55
C PRO A 166 0.86 -17.63 -10.48
N ASP A 167 0.74 -18.69 -11.26
CA ASP A 167 1.79 -19.13 -12.20
C ASP A 167 1.77 -18.37 -13.51
N THR A 168 0.65 -17.72 -13.84
CA THR A 168 0.49 -16.89 -15.04
C THR A 168 1.15 -15.52 -14.88
N ILE A 169 1.13 -14.94 -13.67
CA ILE A 169 1.83 -13.68 -13.37
C ILE A 169 3.32 -13.83 -13.64
N GLY A 170 3.96 -14.84 -13.03
CA GLY A 170 5.40 -15.08 -13.17
C GLY A 170 5.82 -15.16 -14.64
N LYS A 171 5.11 -15.97 -15.44
CA LYS A 171 5.38 -16.13 -16.88
C LYS A 171 5.20 -14.85 -17.70
N THR A 172 4.23 -14.01 -17.33
CA THR A 172 3.99 -12.72 -17.99
C THR A 172 5.18 -11.80 -17.75
N TYR A 173 5.59 -11.63 -16.49
CA TYR A 173 6.69 -10.73 -16.12
C TYR A 173 8.06 -11.25 -16.55
N ASP A 174 8.29 -12.56 -16.52
CA ASP A 174 9.50 -13.19 -17.09
C ASP A 174 9.68 -12.79 -18.56
N ARG A 175 8.59 -12.80 -19.33
CA ARG A 175 8.60 -12.44 -20.75
C ARG A 175 8.84 -10.94 -20.98
N TYR A 176 8.28 -10.07 -20.15
CA TYR A 176 8.39 -8.62 -20.32
C TYR A 176 9.76 -8.06 -19.89
N TYR A 177 10.38 -8.64 -18.86
CA TYR A 177 11.62 -8.11 -18.26
C TYR A 177 12.87 -8.92 -18.64
N SER A 178 12.93 -9.42 -19.89
CA SER A 178 14.11 -10.09 -20.44
C SER A 178 14.58 -11.31 -19.63
N ASN A 179 13.66 -12.16 -19.15
CA ASN A 179 13.94 -13.34 -18.32
C ASN A 179 14.67 -13.02 -17.00
N SER A 180 14.28 -11.95 -16.29
CA SER A 180 14.77 -11.71 -14.94
C SER A 180 13.93 -12.50 -13.92
N PRO A 181 14.43 -13.64 -13.38
CA PRO A 181 13.63 -14.50 -12.51
C PRO A 181 13.29 -13.80 -11.20
N LEU A 182 14.15 -12.85 -10.76
CA LEU A 182 13.91 -12.05 -9.56
C LEU A 182 12.73 -11.09 -9.75
N VAL A 183 12.62 -10.43 -10.90
CA VAL A 183 11.52 -9.48 -11.16
C VAL A 183 10.20 -10.24 -11.25
N ALA A 184 10.17 -11.37 -11.95
CA ALA A 184 8.99 -12.22 -11.99
C ALA A 184 8.60 -12.77 -10.62
N TRP A 185 9.57 -13.23 -9.83
CA TRP A 185 9.35 -13.65 -8.45
C TRP A 185 8.81 -12.51 -7.57
N GLN A 186 9.33 -11.30 -7.73
CA GLN A 186 8.86 -10.10 -7.02
C GLN A 186 7.39 -9.77 -7.35
N HIS A 187 7.02 -9.71 -8.64
CA HIS A 187 5.63 -9.44 -9.03
C HIS A 187 4.69 -10.55 -8.53
N LYS A 188 5.08 -11.83 -8.72
CA LYS A 188 4.31 -12.98 -8.24
C LYS A 188 4.07 -12.91 -6.72
N THR A 189 5.13 -12.72 -5.93
CA THR A 189 5.02 -12.67 -4.46
C THR A 189 4.22 -11.47 -3.98
N ASN A 190 4.46 -10.29 -4.53
CA ASN A 190 3.75 -9.07 -4.15
C ASN A 190 2.24 -9.18 -4.41
N SER A 191 1.86 -9.75 -5.55
CA SER A 191 0.46 -9.85 -5.93
C SER A 191 -0.29 -10.91 -5.13
N ILE A 192 0.36 -12.04 -4.83
CA ILE A 192 -0.23 -13.04 -3.91
C ILE A 192 -0.31 -12.48 -2.48
N ALA A 193 0.70 -11.75 -2.02
CA ALA A 193 0.69 -11.11 -0.70
C ALA A 193 -0.42 -10.05 -0.60
N ALA A 194 -0.65 -9.26 -1.64
CA ALA A 194 -1.74 -8.30 -1.71
C ALA A 194 -3.13 -8.99 -1.65
N VAL A 195 -3.31 -10.12 -2.35
CA VAL A 195 -4.54 -10.92 -2.24
C VAL A 195 -4.73 -11.44 -0.82
N PHE A 196 -3.69 -12.01 -0.19
CA PHE A 196 -3.77 -12.54 1.18
C PHE A 196 -4.16 -11.44 2.18
N TYR A 197 -3.51 -10.27 2.09
CA TYR A 197 -3.83 -9.15 2.95
C TYR A 197 -5.27 -8.65 2.71
N PHE A 198 -5.73 -8.53 1.46
CA PHE A 198 -7.11 -8.17 1.16
C PHE A 198 -8.12 -9.14 1.80
N LEU A 199 -7.89 -10.46 1.69
CA LEU A 199 -8.75 -11.45 2.33
C LEU A 199 -8.76 -11.32 3.87
N THR A 200 -7.63 -10.90 4.43
CA THR A 200 -7.53 -10.60 5.86
C THR A 200 -8.42 -9.40 6.24
N THR A 201 -8.47 -8.34 5.43
CA THR A 201 -9.34 -7.18 5.72
C THR A 201 -10.84 -7.49 5.54
N VAL A 202 -11.18 -8.46 4.69
CA VAL A 202 -12.56 -8.96 4.54
C VAL A 202 -12.99 -9.84 5.72
N THR A 203 -12.06 -10.54 6.36
CA THR A 203 -12.36 -11.53 7.43
C THR A 203 -13.19 -10.95 8.59
N PRO A 204 -12.87 -9.77 9.17
CA PRO A 204 -13.69 -9.14 10.20
C PRO A 204 -15.13 -8.85 9.80
N LEU A 205 -15.41 -8.70 8.49
CA LEU A 205 -16.75 -8.40 7.99
C LEU A 205 -17.68 -9.61 8.01
N GLN A 206 -17.16 -10.83 8.24
CA GLN A 206 -17.90 -12.09 8.21
C GLN A 206 -18.58 -12.40 6.85
N ILE A 207 -18.20 -11.68 5.79
CA ILE A 207 -18.73 -11.87 4.44
C ILE A 207 -18.03 -13.09 3.82
N TYR A 208 -18.82 -14.08 3.41
CA TYR A 208 -18.34 -15.26 2.68
C TYR A 208 -17.20 -16.01 3.39
N LEU A 209 -17.22 -16.00 4.73
CA LEU A 209 -16.10 -16.38 5.59
C LEU A 209 -15.50 -17.78 5.30
N PRO A 210 -16.28 -18.86 5.06
CA PRO A 210 -15.70 -20.17 4.77
C PRO A 210 -14.82 -20.16 3.51
N ILE A 211 -15.20 -19.38 2.51
CA ILE A 211 -14.44 -19.25 1.26
C ILE A 211 -13.25 -18.33 1.44
N VAL A 212 -13.42 -17.21 2.17
CA VAL A 212 -12.31 -16.31 2.52
C VAL A 212 -11.21 -17.07 3.26
N ARG A 213 -11.55 -17.85 4.30
CA ARG A 213 -10.58 -18.64 5.07
C ARG A 213 -9.85 -19.66 4.20
N ARG A 214 -10.59 -20.39 3.37
CA ARG A 214 -9.99 -21.35 2.43
C ARG A 214 -9.00 -20.67 1.48
N LEU A 215 -9.37 -19.52 0.91
CA LEU A 215 -8.46 -18.77 0.03
C LEU A 215 -7.24 -18.24 0.79
N MET A 216 -7.39 -17.82 2.04
CA MET A 216 -6.26 -17.42 2.90
C MET A 216 -5.30 -18.60 3.12
N GLU A 217 -5.82 -19.80 3.38
CA GLU A 217 -5.00 -21.01 3.50
C GLU A 217 -4.26 -21.33 2.20
N GLU A 218 -4.94 -21.29 1.06
CA GLU A 218 -4.37 -21.54 -0.27
C GLU A 218 -3.28 -20.51 -0.63
N THR A 219 -3.55 -19.21 -0.42
CA THR A 219 -2.61 -18.11 -0.68
C THR A 219 -1.41 -18.14 0.26
N ALA A 220 -1.61 -18.40 1.56
CA ALA A 220 -0.51 -18.59 2.50
C ALA A 220 0.37 -19.77 2.11
N GLY A 221 -0.23 -20.90 1.70
CA GLY A 221 0.50 -22.06 1.19
C GLY A 221 1.38 -21.73 -0.01
N TYR A 222 0.86 -20.94 -0.96
CA TYR A 222 1.64 -20.44 -2.10
C TYR A 222 2.82 -19.56 -1.68
N LEU A 223 2.58 -18.58 -0.79
CA LEU A 223 3.65 -17.70 -0.29
C LEU A 223 4.75 -18.48 0.44
N ARG A 224 4.36 -19.46 1.26
CA ARG A 224 5.31 -20.37 1.93
C ARG A 224 6.16 -21.12 0.93
N ASN A 225 5.55 -21.72 -0.09
CA ASN A 225 6.29 -22.43 -1.14
C ASN A 225 7.25 -21.51 -1.89
N LEU A 226 6.84 -20.29 -2.22
CA LEU A 226 7.69 -19.30 -2.89
C LEU A 226 8.92 -18.92 -2.07
N CYS A 227 8.74 -18.72 -0.76
CA CYS A 227 9.84 -18.40 0.14
C CYS A 227 10.80 -19.56 0.34
N LEU A 228 10.26 -20.78 0.49
CA LEU A 228 11.05 -21.98 0.82
C LEU A 228 11.77 -22.57 -0.39
N ARG A 229 11.14 -22.57 -1.57
CA ARG A 229 11.59 -23.36 -2.74
C ARG A 229 12.01 -22.54 -3.94
N GLU A 230 11.41 -21.37 -4.16
CA GLU A 230 11.57 -20.60 -5.41
C GLU A 230 12.37 -19.30 -5.23
N TYR A 231 12.88 -19.01 -4.03
CA TYR A 231 13.59 -17.75 -3.74
C TYR A 231 14.92 -17.64 -4.52
N PRO A 232 15.05 -16.70 -5.48
CA PRO A 232 16.28 -16.54 -6.22
C PRO A 232 17.29 -15.76 -5.38
N ILE A 233 18.39 -16.41 -4.99
CA ILE A 233 19.55 -15.71 -4.42
C ILE A 233 20.35 -15.15 -5.59
N THR A 234 20.27 -13.84 -5.80
CA THR A 234 21.05 -13.14 -6.83
C THR A 234 22.00 -12.12 -6.21
N ALA A 235 23.27 -12.15 -6.63
CA ALA A 235 24.28 -11.17 -6.21
C ALA A 235 24.09 -9.84 -6.96
N GLY A 236 23.84 -8.75 -6.24
CA GLY A 236 23.72 -7.39 -6.80
C GLY A 236 22.85 -6.47 -5.95
N GLN A 237 23.11 -5.16 -5.95
CA GLN A 237 22.43 -4.19 -5.07
C GLN A 237 20.92 -4.05 -5.34
N ASP A 238 20.52 -3.94 -6.62
CA ASP A 238 19.09 -3.86 -6.98
C ASP A 238 18.36 -5.17 -6.67
N ALA A 239 19.06 -6.29 -6.81
CA ALA A 239 18.53 -7.60 -6.48
C ALA A 239 18.24 -7.73 -4.98
N THR A 240 19.17 -7.30 -4.12
CA THR A 240 19.01 -7.26 -2.67
C THR A 240 17.77 -6.44 -2.26
N ARG A 241 17.53 -5.27 -2.88
CA ARG A 241 16.38 -4.40 -2.56
C ARG A 241 15.04 -5.05 -2.88
N SER A 242 14.91 -5.60 -4.08
CA SER A 242 13.68 -6.27 -4.53
C SER A 242 13.35 -7.48 -3.65
N SER A 243 14.38 -8.23 -3.24
CA SER A 243 14.24 -9.35 -2.31
C SER A 243 13.77 -8.92 -0.92
N TYR A 244 14.41 -7.91 -0.31
CA TYR A 244 13.97 -7.36 0.98
C TYR A 244 12.50 -6.93 0.94
N THR A 245 12.14 -6.14 -0.07
CA THR A 245 10.78 -5.60 -0.21
C THR A 245 9.74 -6.71 -0.30
N SER A 246 10.01 -7.74 -1.10
CA SER A 246 9.06 -8.84 -1.32
C SER A 246 8.94 -9.72 -0.08
N LEU A 247 10.06 -10.12 0.53
CA LEU A 247 10.05 -10.93 1.76
C LEU A 247 9.32 -10.22 2.90
N LEU A 248 9.54 -8.92 3.06
CA LEU A 248 8.87 -8.12 4.07
C LEU A 248 7.37 -7.94 3.79
N ARG A 249 6.96 -7.82 2.53
CA ARG A 249 5.54 -7.81 2.14
C ARG A 249 4.86 -9.13 2.46
N ILE A 250 5.52 -10.26 2.17
CA ILE A 250 5.02 -11.59 2.54
C ILE A 250 4.88 -11.70 4.06
N TYR A 251 5.92 -11.30 4.79
CA TYR A 251 5.93 -11.27 6.25
C TYR A 251 4.73 -10.50 6.77
N HIS A 252 4.55 -9.26 6.32
CA HIS A 252 3.48 -8.38 6.74
C HIS A 252 2.09 -8.92 6.40
N ALA A 253 1.90 -9.44 5.18
CA ALA A 253 0.63 -10.05 4.78
C ALA A 253 0.26 -11.21 5.71
N LEU A 254 1.15 -12.20 5.85
CA LEU A 254 0.93 -13.38 6.71
C LEU A 254 0.75 -13.00 8.18
N HIS A 255 1.54 -12.05 8.67
CA HIS A 255 1.41 -11.51 10.01
C HIS A 255 0.04 -10.90 10.26
N THR A 256 -0.46 -10.09 9.32
CA THR A 256 -1.77 -9.43 9.44
C THR A 256 -2.89 -10.47 9.49
N GLY A 257 -2.75 -11.59 8.77
CA GLY A 257 -3.68 -12.73 8.83
C GLY A 257 -3.72 -13.46 10.18
N GLY A 258 -2.72 -13.24 11.03
CA GLY A 258 -2.57 -13.85 12.36
C GLY A 258 -1.47 -14.91 12.43
N ASN A 259 -1.02 -15.21 13.66
CA ASN A 259 0.16 -16.05 13.94
C ASN A 259 0.12 -17.44 13.30
N ASN A 260 -1.07 -18.02 13.09
CA ASN A 260 -1.22 -19.34 12.48
C ASN A 260 -0.69 -19.39 11.03
N TYR A 261 -0.68 -18.26 10.32
CA TYR A 261 -0.21 -18.20 8.94
C TYR A 261 1.29 -17.96 8.82
N LEU A 262 1.97 -17.52 9.89
CA LEU A 262 3.43 -17.45 9.94
C LEU A 262 4.04 -18.82 10.29
N GLY A 263 3.69 -19.42 11.44
CA GLY A 263 4.28 -20.69 11.90
C GLY A 263 5.81 -20.73 11.72
N ASP A 264 6.33 -21.86 11.24
CA ASP A 264 7.78 -22.08 10.96
C ASP A 264 8.37 -21.15 9.88
N LEU A 265 7.52 -20.45 9.12
CA LEU A 265 7.97 -19.49 8.13
C LEU A 265 8.53 -18.21 8.77
N ASP A 266 8.15 -17.90 10.02
CA ASP A 266 8.64 -16.72 10.76
C ASP A 266 10.17 -16.77 10.80
N GLU A 267 10.74 -17.78 11.46
CA GLU A 267 12.19 -17.99 11.58
C GLU A 267 12.87 -18.06 10.21
N THR A 268 12.26 -18.77 9.25
CA THR A 268 12.85 -18.90 7.91
C THR A 268 12.93 -17.57 7.17
N LEU A 269 11.90 -16.71 7.27
CA LEU A 269 11.90 -15.38 6.68
C LEU A 269 12.93 -14.49 7.35
N ILE A 270 13.02 -14.54 8.68
CA ILE A 270 14.01 -13.80 9.46
C ILE A 270 15.42 -14.21 9.02
N THR A 271 15.74 -15.51 8.99
CA THR A 271 17.04 -16.00 8.54
C THR A 271 17.34 -15.57 7.10
N LYS A 272 16.38 -15.61 6.18
CA LYS A 272 16.58 -15.13 4.80
C LYS A 272 16.83 -13.62 4.74
N LEU A 273 16.17 -12.83 5.58
CA LEU A 273 16.38 -11.38 5.67
C LEU A 273 17.74 -11.04 6.28
N GLU A 274 18.24 -11.85 7.21
CA GLU A 274 19.58 -11.74 7.82
C GLU A 274 20.70 -12.15 6.85
N GLN A 275 20.44 -13.12 5.97
CA GLN A 275 21.38 -13.57 4.94
C GLN A 275 21.54 -12.57 3.79
N LEU A 276 20.56 -11.68 3.60
CA LEU A 276 20.71 -10.60 2.64
C LEU A 276 21.79 -9.63 3.15
N PRO A 277 22.71 -9.18 2.27
CA PRO A 277 23.77 -8.28 2.69
C PRO A 277 23.14 -7.04 3.34
N PRO A 278 23.62 -6.60 4.51
CA PRO A 278 23.07 -5.43 5.18
C PRO A 278 23.11 -4.28 4.18
N ALA A 279 22.00 -3.54 4.11
CA ALA A 279 21.99 -2.24 3.46
C ALA A 279 23.02 -1.36 4.18
N ASP A 280 24.29 -1.33 3.75
CA ASP A 280 25.35 -0.61 4.46
C ASP A 280 25.11 0.91 4.39
N LYS A 281 25.67 1.75 5.25
CA LYS A 281 25.46 3.22 5.17
C LYS A 281 25.77 3.86 3.78
N ASN A 282 26.62 3.22 2.97
CA ASN A 282 27.01 3.55 1.60
C ASN A 282 26.33 2.68 0.51
N THR A 283 25.69 1.55 0.85
CA THR A 283 24.98 0.64 -0.07
C THR A 283 23.49 0.45 0.25
N ALA A 284 23.04 0.97 1.37
CA ALA A 284 21.69 1.40 1.61
C ALA A 284 21.38 2.29 0.41
N PRO A 285 20.29 2.01 -0.31
CA PRO A 285 20.29 2.31 -1.73
C PRO A 285 20.49 3.81 -1.98
N ALA A 286 21.05 4.18 -3.13
CA ALA A 286 20.98 5.55 -3.61
C ALA A 286 19.50 5.87 -3.87
N LEU A 287 18.77 6.20 -2.81
CA LEU A 287 17.33 6.30 -2.79
C LEU A 287 16.92 7.62 -3.41
N LYS A 288 16.45 7.57 -4.66
CA LYS A 288 15.47 8.55 -5.15
C LYS A 288 14.31 8.49 -4.16
N GLY A 289 14.05 9.57 -3.42
CA GLY A 289 13.16 9.60 -2.24
C GLY A 289 11.76 9.06 -2.53
N SER A 290 11.57 7.75 -2.35
CA SER A 290 10.41 6.99 -2.79
C SER A 290 9.73 6.23 -1.65
N TYR A 291 8.53 5.72 -1.90
CA TYR A 291 7.72 4.90 -0.98
C TYR A 291 8.30 3.54 -0.69
N GLN A 292 9.10 2.97 -1.59
CA GLN A 292 9.67 1.65 -1.35
C GLN A 292 10.60 1.65 -0.12
N PRO A 293 11.47 2.66 0.07
CA PRO A 293 12.16 2.92 1.35
C PRO A 293 11.26 3.12 2.55
N ALA A 294 10.17 3.86 2.35
CA ALA A 294 9.23 4.18 3.41
C ALA A 294 8.50 2.90 3.89
N MET A 295 8.04 2.09 2.94
CA MET A 295 7.49 0.76 3.15
C MET A 295 8.54 -0.17 3.75
N LEU A 296 9.78 -0.16 3.26
CA LEU A 296 10.87 -0.94 3.83
C LEU A 296 11.07 -0.60 5.31
N TYR A 297 11.13 0.69 5.66
CA TYR A 297 11.20 1.14 7.04
C TYR A 297 10.00 0.69 7.87
N LYS A 298 8.76 0.87 7.37
CA LYS A 298 7.55 0.46 8.08
C LYS A 298 7.62 -1.03 8.41
N LEU A 299 7.97 -1.85 7.42
CA LEU A 299 8.05 -3.29 7.57
C LEU A 299 9.16 -3.71 8.54
N LEU A 300 10.32 -3.06 8.48
CA LEU A 300 11.42 -3.25 9.44
C LEU A 300 11.02 -2.82 10.86
N SER A 301 10.27 -1.74 10.99
CA SER A 301 9.77 -1.24 12.29
C SER A 301 8.75 -2.21 12.89
N MET A 302 7.90 -2.81 12.06
CA MET A 302 6.99 -3.87 12.49
C MET A 302 7.75 -5.11 12.97
N MET A 303 8.82 -5.51 12.28
CA MET A 303 9.69 -6.60 12.74
C MET A 303 10.40 -6.27 14.06
N ALA A 304 10.89 -5.05 14.21
CA ALA A 304 11.55 -4.57 15.42
C ALA A 304 10.64 -4.57 16.66
N ILE A 305 9.33 -4.32 16.50
CA ILE A 305 8.35 -4.42 17.58
C ILE A 305 8.16 -5.88 18.01
N ARG A 306 8.19 -6.82 17.06
CA ARG A 306 7.94 -8.25 17.30
C ARG A 306 9.16 -9.00 17.82
N GLN A 307 10.36 -8.55 17.47
CA GLN A 307 11.63 -9.01 18.03
C GLN A 307 12.27 -7.91 18.87
N PRO A 308 11.71 -7.58 20.05
CA PRO A 308 12.22 -6.49 20.86
C PRO A 308 13.68 -6.70 21.27
N ASP A 309 14.12 -7.96 21.37
CA ASP A 309 15.47 -8.38 21.74
C ASP A 309 16.48 -8.29 20.58
N SER A 310 16.00 -8.17 19.33
CA SER A 310 16.85 -7.97 18.16
C SER A 310 17.09 -6.48 17.93
N ASN A 311 18.24 -5.99 18.42
CA ASN A 311 18.69 -4.62 18.15
C ASN A 311 18.94 -4.38 16.66
N GLN A 312 19.23 -5.42 15.89
CA GLN A 312 19.56 -5.33 14.46
C GLN A 312 18.42 -4.71 13.63
N TRP A 313 17.17 -5.10 13.86
CA TRP A 313 16.04 -4.57 13.07
C TRP A 313 15.73 -3.12 13.39
N LYS A 314 15.88 -2.73 14.67
CA LYS A 314 15.76 -1.34 15.11
C LYS A 314 16.85 -0.49 14.48
N GLU A 315 18.10 -0.95 14.53
CA GLU A 315 19.24 -0.26 13.93
C GLU A 315 19.13 -0.15 12.42
N LEU A 316 18.67 -1.20 11.73
CA LEU A 316 18.47 -1.19 10.28
C LEU A 316 17.34 -0.25 9.87
N ALA A 317 16.20 -0.26 10.60
CA ALA A 317 15.12 0.69 10.38
C ALA A 317 15.63 2.13 10.53
N ILE A 318 16.34 2.44 11.62
CA ILE A 318 16.93 3.77 11.85
C ILE A 318 17.91 4.14 10.73
N ALA A 319 18.80 3.22 10.32
CA ALA A 319 19.78 3.48 9.26
C ALA A 319 19.10 3.79 7.91
N VAL A 320 18.09 3.02 7.52
CA VAL A 320 17.29 3.28 6.30
C VAL A 320 16.63 4.65 6.37
N GLN A 321 16.07 5.01 7.52
CA GLN A 321 15.41 6.30 7.76
C GLN A 321 16.38 7.48 7.67
N GLU A 322 17.54 7.40 8.34
CA GLU A 322 18.57 8.43 8.35
C GLU A 322 19.13 8.68 6.95
N GLN A 323 19.35 7.61 6.20
CA GLN A 323 19.86 7.74 4.84
C GLN A 323 18.82 8.37 3.91
N GLN A 324 17.55 7.98 4.03
CA GLN A 324 16.45 8.57 3.27
C GLN A 324 16.32 10.07 3.56
N LEU A 325 16.45 10.46 4.82
CA LEU A 325 16.50 11.87 5.24
C LEU A 325 17.66 12.64 4.62
N LEU A 326 18.85 12.05 4.61
CA LEU A 326 20.04 12.67 4.00
C LEU A 326 19.85 12.89 2.50
N GLN A 327 19.28 11.92 1.79
CA GLN A 327 18.99 12.02 0.36
C GLN A 327 17.93 13.08 0.06
N ILE A 328 16.85 13.10 0.84
CA ILE A 328 15.80 14.12 0.73
C ILE A 328 16.40 15.52 0.90
N ARG A 329 17.26 15.72 1.90
CA ARG A 329 17.93 17.01 2.12
C ARG A 329 18.82 17.44 0.96
N LYS A 330 19.49 16.50 0.31
CA LYS A 330 20.29 16.77 -0.90
C LYS A 330 19.44 17.08 -2.13
N GLN A 331 18.26 16.47 -2.24
CA GLN A 331 17.37 16.57 -3.41
C GLN A 331 16.25 17.61 -3.27
N LEU A 332 16.04 18.15 -2.07
CA LEU A 332 15.10 19.23 -1.71
C LEU A 332 15.14 20.44 -2.69
N PRO A 333 16.30 20.83 -3.27
CA PRO A 333 16.37 21.88 -4.29
C PRO A 333 15.82 21.47 -5.68
N THR A 334 15.81 20.19 -6.03
CA THR A 334 15.56 19.68 -7.40
C THR A 334 14.36 18.72 -7.51
N VAL A 335 13.51 18.66 -6.48
CA VAL A 335 12.48 17.62 -6.25
C VAL A 335 11.67 17.29 -7.51
N PRO A 336 11.78 16.06 -8.07
CA PRO A 336 11.01 15.67 -9.25
C PRO A 336 9.70 14.93 -8.93
N ASN A 337 9.49 14.42 -7.69
CA ASN A 337 8.29 13.64 -7.36
C ASN A 337 7.73 13.97 -5.96
N LEU A 338 6.44 14.31 -5.91
CA LEU A 338 5.73 14.72 -4.70
C LEU A 338 4.78 13.64 -4.15
N GLY A 339 4.44 12.64 -4.96
CA GLY A 339 3.42 11.64 -4.67
C GLY A 339 3.79 10.66 -3.57
N LEU A 340 2.88 9.73 -3.30
CA LEU A 340 3.01 8.75 -2.24
C LEU A 340 4.08 7.70 -2.56
N GLN A 341 4.00 7.06 -3.74
CA GLN A 341 4.77 5.88 -4.17
C GLN A 341 6.24 6.17 -4.49
N GLN A 342 6.56 7.34 -5.00
CA GLN A 342 7.95 7.66 -5.37
C GLN A 342 8.39 9.05 -4.94
N GLY A 343 7.58 9.72 -4.11
CA GLY A 343 7.83 11.08 -3.71
C GLY A 343 7.94 11.27 -2.20
N ILE A 344 8.05 12.55 -1.85
CA ILE A 344 8.30 12.99 -0.48
C ILE A 344 7.11 12.77 0.46
N ALA A 345 5.88 12.64 -0.06
CA ALA A 345 4.69 12.39 0.76
C ALA A 345 4.75 11.02 1.47
N GLY A 346 5.14 9.96 0.75
CA GLY A 346 5.32 8.63 1.36
C GLY A 346 6.44 8.62 2.39
N THR A 347 7.52 9.36 2.13
CA THR A 347 8.58 9.53 3.14
C THR A 347 8.06 10.27 4.37
N GLY A 348 7.31 11.35 4.17
CA GLY A 348 6.71 12.13 5.24
C GLY A 348 5.82 11.28 6.16
N LEU A 349 4.98 10.41 5.59
CA LEU A 349 4.10 9.53 6.36
C LEU A 349 4.88 8.59 7.27
N VAL A 350 5.96 8.03 6.77
CA VAL A 350 6.79 7.10 7.53
C VAL A 350 7.58 7.79 8.62
N LEU A 351 8.14 8.96 8.32
CA LEU A 351 8.78 9.79 9.34
C LEU A 351 7.79 10.25 10.40
N LEU A 352 6.55 10.54 10.00
CA LEU A 352 5.49 10.94 10.92
C LEU A 352 5.15 9.78 11.85
N GLU A 353 4.91 8.59 11.29
CA GLU A 353 4.61 7.40 12.07
C GLU A 353 5.70 7.05 13.09
N ALA A 354 6.97 7.17 12.68
CA ALA A 354 8.12 6.95 13.55
C ALA A 354 8.16 7.89 14.78
N LEU A 355 7.52 9.05 14.69
CA LEU A 355 7.49 10.05 15.76
C LEU A 355 6.19 10.07 16.54
N THR A 356 5.15 9.39 16.06
CA THR A 356 3.85 9.34 16.72
C THR A 356 3.75 8.14 17.63
N ALA A 357 3.24 8.34 18.84
CA ALA A 357 2.98 7.25 19.78
C ALA A 357 1.82 6.33 19.34
N GLN A 358 0.97 6.81 18.42
CA GLN A 358 -0.16 6.06 17.88
C GLN A 358 0.15 5.59 16.46
N PRO A 359 -0.16 4.33 16.12
CA PRO A 359 0.03 3.82 14.77
C PRO A 359 -0.86 4.59 13.78
N ILE A 360 -0.30 4.91 12.62
CA ILE A 360 -1.01 5.57 11.54
C ILE A 360 -1.48 4.49 10.57
N PRO A 361 -2.80 4.26 10.39
CA PRO A 361 -3.33 3.11 9.66
C PRO A 361 -3.30 3.31 8.13
N TRP A 362 -2.17 3.69 7.56
CA TRP A 362 -2.03 3.88 6.12
C TRP A 362 -1.57 2.61 5.38
N GLU A 363 -1.33 1.50 6.08
CA GLU A 363 -0.92 0.21 5.50
C GLU A 363 -1.90 -0.34 4.46
N ASP A 364 -3.19 0.00 4.53
CA ASP A 364 -4.17 -0.40 3.51
C ASP A 364 -3.81 0.14 2.11
N VAL A 365 -3.02 1.22 2.03
CA VAL A 365 -2.51 1.73 0.75
C VAL A 365 -1.51 0.77 0.09
N LEU A 366 -0.88 -0.12 0.85
CA LEU A 366 0.00 -1.16 0.32
C LEU A 366 -0.74 -2.10 -0.64
N LEU A 367 -2.06 -2.25 -0.49
CA LEU A 367 -2.89 -3.09 -1.36
C LEU A 367 -3.27 -2.42 -2.68
N LEU A 368 -3.32 -1.09 -2.69
CA LEU A 368 -3.70 -0.32 -3.87
C LEU A 368 -2.59 -0.34 -4.94
N GLN A 369 -1.45 -0.98 -4.65
CA GLN A 369 -0.29 -1.17 -5.52
C GLN A 369 -0.15 -2.57 -6.12
N GLY A 370 -1.17 -3.45 -6.06
CA GLY A 370 -1.04 -4.74 -6.73
C GLY A 370 -0.65 -4.55 -8.21
N ASP A 371 0.14 -5.48 -8.74
CA ASP A 371 0.85 -5.51 -10.05
C ASP A 371 1.20 -4.20 -10.78
#